data_AF-A0A9N9MIY3-F1
#
_entry.id   AF-A0A9N9MIY3-F1
#
_cell.length_a   1.000
_cell.length_b   1.000
_cell.length_c   1.000
_cell.angle_alpha   90.00
_cell.angle_beta   90.00
_cell.angle_gamma   90.00
#
_symmetry.space_group_name_H-M   'P 1'
#
loop_
_entity.id
_entity.type
_entity.pdbx_description
1 polymer ?
#
loop_
_entity_poly.entity_id
_entity_poly.type
_entity_poly.pdbx_seq_one_letter_code
_entity_poly.pdbx_strand_id
1 'polypeptide(L)'
;MFATRKILPKIYRHLCSVPLLPPSTLLSSLNCSFSSIISNHQQPQIFNKSPNTNLICTRSYAKGKDKKKENKGKAAKVVINETEISELVKVETLKTQLQKAVAHMEEDFIKNLSLRSTTGSIESVPISLNGKEHTLQELAQIVRKNPKTIVVNFATFPQAIPAALKALSKSGMNLNPQQDGTTLFIPIPKVTKEHREQLAKNAKQLFVKCKDSVRDVQNKYVKQVKRQDKVSEDLARNVEQQIVALADQFIAEAESMLNKKQTELLGDK
;
A
#
# COMPACT_ATOMS: atom_id res chain seq x y z
N MET A 1 22.93 52.51 -33.34
CA MET A 1 21.86 53.52 -33.49
C MET A 1 20.55 52.74 -33.67
N PHE A 2 19.44 53.00 -32.99
CA PHE A 2 19.05 54.17 -32.19
C PHE A 2 18.76 53.84 -30.72
N ALA A 3 18.76 54.87 -29.87
CA ALA A 3 18.40 54.77 -28.46
C ALA A 3 17.65 56.03 -27.99
N THR A 4 16.48 55.84 -27.37
CA THR A 4 15.81 56.78 -26.44
C THR A 4 14.84 55.92 -25.61
N ARG A 5 14.94 55.79 -24.27
CA ARG A 5 14.74 56.80 -23.20
C ARG A 5 13.35 57.47 -23.37
N LYS A 6 12.48 57.65 -22.36
CA LYS A 6 12.63 57.91 -20.91
C LYS A 6 11.16 58.02 -20.36
N ILE A 7 10.73 57.66 -19.14
CA ILE A 7 10.80 58.41 -17.87
C ILE A 7 9.88 57.72 -16.81
N LEU A 8 10.26 57.77 -15.53
CA LEU A 8 9.43 57.48 -14.33
C LEU A 8 9.07 58.79 -13.61
N PRO A 9 8.01 58.81 -12.79
CA PRO A 9 8.23 58.93 -11.33
C PRO A 9 7.33 57.96 -10.54
N LYS A 10 7.69 57.36 -9.39
CA LYS A 10 8.56 57.72 -8.26
C LYS A 10 7.96 58.78 -7.31
N ILE A 11 7.11 58.33 -6.39
CA ILE A 11 6.84 58.98 -5.09
C ILE A 11 7.16 57.98 -3.98
N TYR A 12 7.49 58.49 -2.79
CA TYR A 12 8.29 57.86 -1.73
C TYR A 12 7.62 58.13 -0.37
N ARG A 13 8.19 57.58 0.73
CA ARG A 13 7.93 57.92 2.16
C ARG A 13 6.61 57.38 2.75
N HIS A 14 6.52 57.06 4.05
CA HIS A 14 7.51 56.64 5.07
C HIS A 14 6.75 56.18 6.35
N LEU A 15 7.53 55.76 7.37
CA LEU A 15 7.22 55.75 8.81
C LEU A 15 6.40 54.59 9.41
N CYS A 16 7.06 53.97 10.40
CA CYS A 16 6.49 53.13 11.44
C CYS A 16 5.53 53.91 12.35
N SER A 17 4.63 53.19 13.03
CA SER A 17 4.51 53.30 14.49
C SER A 17 3.82 52.08 15.09
N VAL A 18 4.36 51.61 16.22
CA VAL A 18 3.82 50.56 17.10
C VAL A 18 3.13 51.28 18.27
N PRO A 19 2.01 50.77 18.81
CA PRO A 19 2.04 50.18 20.15
C PRO A 19 1.35 48.79 20.20
N LEU A 20 1.61 47.80 21.08
CA LEU A 20 2.29 47.64 22.38
C LEU A 20 1.31 47.26 23.52
N LEU A 21 1.23 45.94 23.81
CA LEU A 21 0.82 45.27 25.07
C LEU A 21 -0.61 45.51 25.63
N PRO A 22 -1.06 44.84 26.73
CA PRO A 22 -0.43 43.75 27.54
C PRO A 22 -1.29 42.47 27.76
N PRO A 23 -0.73 41.42 28.40
CA PRO A 23 -1.45 40.31 29.03
C PRO A 23 -1.46 40.39 30.57
N SER A 24 -2.59 40.12 31.27
CA SER A 24 -2.62 39.76 32.71
C SER A 24 -4.03 39.47 33.27
N THR A 25 -4.06 38.97 34.52
CA THR A 25 -5.21 38.73 35.43
C THR A 25 -6.06 37.48 35.12
N LEU A 26 -5.95 36.39 35.89
CA LEU A 26 -6.39 36.13 37.30
C LEU A 26 -7.92 36.02 37.39
N LEU A 27 -8.55 34.85 37.60
CA LEU A 27 -8.50 33.89 38.75
C LEU A 27 -9.47 34.30 39.88
N SER A 28 -10.15 33.29 40.47
CA SER A 28 -11.19 33.39 41.53
C SER A 28 -12.58 33.87 41.04
N SER A 29 -13.71 33.50 41.63
CA SER A 29 -14.08 32.47 42.63
C SER A 29 -15.59 32.15 42.42
N LEU A 30 -16.16 31.01 42.83
CA LEU A 30 -16.55 30.65 44.19
C LEU A 30 -17.11 29.21 44.21
N ASN A 31 -16.67 28.40 45.19
CA ASN A 31 -17.45 27.66 46.21
C ASN A 31 -18.70 26.85 45.81
N CYS A 32 -19.09 25.72 46.44
CA CYS A 32 -18.59 24.92 47.58
C CYS A 32 -19.30 23.54 47.54
N SER A 33 -19.13 22.56 48.45
CA SER A 33 -18.37 22.42 49.70
C SER A 33 -18.13 20.92 50.01
N PHE A 34 -17.13 20.62 50.86
CA PHE A 34 -17.05 19.63 51.96
C PHE A 34 -15.58 19.16 52.12
N SER A 35 -14.81 19.62 53.10
CA SER A 35 -14.92 19.32 54.56
C SER A 35 -14.69 17.83 54.85
N SER A 36 -13.73 17.37 55.65
CA SER A 36 -12.67 18.00 56.47
C SER A 36 -11.51 16.98 56.62
N ILE A 37 -10.29 17.31 57.07
CA ILE A 37 -9.90 17.49 58.49
C ILE A 37 -8.52 18.17 58.53
N ILE A 38 -8.30 18.94 59.60
CA ILE A 38 -7.22 19.92 59.82
C ILE A 38 -6.17 19.41 60.83
N SER A 39 -4.97 20.02 60.76
CA SER A 39 -3.95 20.24 61.82
C SER A 39 -2.79 19.25 61.97
N ASN A 40 -1.56 19.67 62.32
CA ASN A 40 -0.87 20.99 62.20
C ASN A 40 0.63 20.87 62.53
N HIS A 41 1.37 21.96 62.28
CA HIS A 41 2.62 22.39 62.95
C HIS A 41 4.01 21.82 62.55
N GLN A 42 4.99 22.71 62.71
CA GLN A 42 6.35 22.77 62.18
C GLN A 42 7.46 22.13 63.03
N GLN A 43 8.48 21.55 62.35
CA GLN A 43 9.96 21.77 62.44
C GLN A 43 10.71 22.04 63.79
N PRO A 44 12.06 21.88 63.87
CA PRO A 44 13.01 21.09 63.05
C PRO A 44 14.20 20.41 63.82
N GLN A 45 15.14 19.80 63.05
CA GLN A 45 16.55 19.44 63.32
C GLN A 45 16.97 18.72 64.63
N ILE A 46 17.63 17.54 64.52
CA ILE A 46 19.04 17.30 64.97
C ILE A 46 19.73 16.21 64.09
N PHE A 47 20.74 16.64 63.33
CA PHE A 47 22.05 16.01 63.05
C PHE A 47 22.34 14.53 63.40
N ASN A 48 22.68 13.68 62.40
CA ASN A 48 23.94 12.90 62.39
C ASN A 48 24.24 12.08 61.10
N LYS A 49 25.50 12.21 60.63
CA LYS A 49 26.38 11.23 59.94
C LYS A 49 26.01 10.54 58.60
N SER A 50 26.68 11.04 57.55
CA SER A 50 27.42 10.31 56.48
C SER A 50 26.69 9.43 55.45
N PRO A 51 27.28 9.25 54.25
CA PRO A 51 26.53 8.85 53.07
C PRO A 51 26.30 7.35 52.98
N ASN A 52 25.03 6.93 53.01
CA ASN A 52 24.64 5.67 52.41
C ASN A 52 24.82 5.78 50.90
N THR A 53 25.78 5.03 50.36
CA THR A 53 25.94 4.83 48.92
C THR A 53 24.65 4.25 48.35
N ASN A 54 23.99 4.97 47.45
CA ASN A 54 22.85 4.43 46.71
C ASN A 54 23.31 3.25 45.84
N LEU A 55 23.19 2.02 46.34
CA LEU A 55 23.30 0.81 45.52
C LEU A 55 22.08 0.78 44.59
N ILE A 56 22.23 1.39 43.42
CA ILE A 56 21.34 1.15 42.29
C ILE A 56 21.54 -0.32 41.90
N CYS A 57 20.55 -1.16 42.23
CA CYS A 57 20.54 -2.56 41.80
C CYS A 57 20.30 -2.64 40.29
N THR A 58 21.35 -2.37 39.52
CA THR A 58 21.36 -2.60 38.08
C THR A 58 21.36 -4.09 37.84
N ARG A 59 20.19 -4.63 37.45
CA ARG A 59 20.06 -6.03 37.03
C ARG A 59 20.84 -6.24 35.73
N SER A 60 22.13 -6.50 35.88
CA SER A 60 23.05 -6.77 34.78
C SER A 60 22.67 -8.10 34.15
N TYR A 61 21.97 -8.06 33.01
CA TYR A 61 21.77 -9.24 32.20
C TYR A 61 23.13 -9.77 31.76
N ALA A 62 23.44 -11.01 32.15
CA ALA A 62 24.61 -11.70 31.62
C ALA A 62 24.49 -11.76 30.09
N LYS A 63 25.44 -11.13 29.38
CA LYS A 63 25.59 -11.38 27.94
C LYS A 63 25.92 -12.85 27.77
N GLY A 64 24.92 -13.63 27.37
CA GLY A 64 25.13 -15.02 26.97
C GLY A 64 26.21 -15.06 25.91
N LYS A 65 27.22 -15.90 26.11
CA LYS A 65 28.31 -16.13 25.15
C LYS A 65 27.72 -16.30 23.76
N ASP A 66 28.06 -15.41 22.83
CA ASP A 66 27.58 -15.48 21.45
C ASP A 66 27.95 -16.85 20.87
N LYS A 67 26.98 -17.78 20.87
CA LYS A 67 27.04 -18.93 19.98
C LYS A 67 26.97 -18.33 18.58
N LYS A 68 28.15 -18.18 17.97
CA LYS A 68 28.35 -18.01 16.54
C LYS A 68 27.23 -18.79 15.87
N LYS A 69 26.37 -18.09 15.13
CA LYS A 69 25.23 -18.69 14.44
C LYS A 69 25.80 -19.52 13.29
N GLU A 70 26.32 -20.69 13.65
CA GLU A 70 26.68 -21.72 12.71
C GLU A 70 25.46 -21.92 11.82
N ASN A 71 25.75 -21.98 10.53
CA ASN A 71 24.76 -21.92 9.49
C ASN A 71 23.94 -23.21 9.59
N LYS A 72 22.86 -23.20 10.41
CA LYS A 72 21.95 -24.33 10.60
C LYS A 72 21.67 -24.85 9.21
N GLY A 73 22.13 -26.08 8.95
CA GLY A 73 22.32 -26.58 7.60
C GLY A 73 21.09 -26.27 6.77
N LYS A 74 21.30 -25.74 5.55
CA LYS A 74 20.22 -25.47 4.58
C LYS A 74 19.28 -26.68 4.66
N ALA A 75 18.05 -26.47 5.11
CA ALA A 75 17.12 -27.56 5.36
C ALA A 75 17.12 -28.43 4.11
N ALA A 76 17.39 -29.73 4.28
CA ALA A 76 17.58 -30.64 3.16
C ALA A 76 16.39 -30.44 2.22
N LYS A 77 16.67 -30.04 0.97
CA LYS A 77 15.63 -29.66 0.02
C LYS A 77 14.77 -30.89 -0.21
N VAL A 78 13.62 -30.94 0.45
CA VAL A 78 12.74 -32.12 0.46
C VAL A 78 12.43 -32.45 -1.00
N VAL A 79 12.90 -33.62 -1.43
CA VAL A 79 12.65 -34.11 -2.78
C VAL A 79 11.20 -34.53 -2.80
N ILE A 80 10.43 -33.94 -3.71
CA ILE A 80 8.98 -34.10 -3.72
C ILE A 80 8.64 -35.44 -4.37
N ASN A 81 8.19 -36.39 -3.56
CA ASN A 81 7.81 -37.73 -3.99
C ASN A 81 6.29 -37.77 -4.11
N GLU A 82 5.77 -37.54 -5.32
CA GLU A 82 4.31 -37.45 -5.54
C GLU A 82 3.56 -38.75 -5.21
N THR A 83 4.26 -39.89 -5.28
CA THR A 83 3.75 -41.22 -4.90
C THR A 83 3.36 -41.28 -3.42
N GLU A 84 4.25 -40.86 -2.50
CA GLU A 84 4.01 -40.86 -1.05
C GLU A 84 2.81 -39.98 -0.66
N ILE A 85 2.62 -38.86 -1.35
CA ILE A 85 1.50 -37.94 -1.11
C ILE A 85 0.19 -38.56 -1.60
N SER A 86 0.23 -39.27 -2.74
CA SER A 86 -0.96 -39.83 -3.41
C SER A 86 -1.69 -40.90 -2.59
N GLU A 87 -0.99 -41.60 -1.69
CA GLU A 87 -1.56 -42.62 -0.82
C GLU A 87 -2.56 -42.05 0.19
N LEU A 88 -2.34 -40.82 0.67
CA LEU A 88 -3.14 -40.20 1.73
C LEU A 88 -4.00 -39.02 1.24
N VAL A 89 -3.56 -38.32 0.19
CA VAL A 89 -4.17 -37.07 -0.29
C VAL A 89 -4.24 -37.03 -1.82
N LYS A 90 -5.37 -36.59 -2.37
CA LYS A 90 -5.53 -36.36 -3.82
C LYS A 90 -4.67 -35.19 -4.29
N VAL A 91 -3.43 -35.48 -4.70
CA VAL A 91 -2.38 -34.52 -5.12
C VAL A 91 -2.90 -33.50 -6.14
N GLU A 92 -3.67 -33.95 -7.14
CA GLU A 92 -4.24 -33.08 -8.18
C GLU A 92 -5.13 -31.98 -7.60
N THR A 93 -5.96 -32.30 -6.60
CA THR A 93 -6.86 -31.33 -5.96
C THR A 93 -6.08 -30.29 -5.17
N LEU A 94 -5.00 -30.71 -4.49
CA LEU A 94 -4.10 -29.84 -3.75
C LEU A 94 -3.38 -28.88 -4.72
N LYS A 95 -2.75 -29.42 -5.77
CA LYS A 95 -2.08 -28.62 -6.83
C LYS A 95 -3.05 -27.61 -7.45
N THR A 96 -4.26 -28.04 -7.80
CA THR A 96 -5.30 -27.16 -8.38
C THR A 96 -5.70 -26.02 -7.43
N GLN A 97 -5.85 -26.30 -6.13
CA GLN A 97 -6.17 -25.25 -5.14
C GLN A 97 -5.02 -24.26 -4.95
N LEU A 98 -3.76 -24.72 -4.95
CA LEU A 98 -2.60 -23.85 -4.87
C LEU A 98 -2.44 -22.99 -6.14
N GLN A 99 -2.53 -23.60 -7.32
CA GLN A 99 -2.53 -22.89 -8.60
C GLN A 99 -3.65 -21.85 -8.68
N LYS A 100 -4.85 -22.15 -8.19
CA LYS A 100 -5.96 -21.19 -8.14
C LYS A 100 -5.66 -19.97 -7.26
N ALA A 101 -4.98 -20.15 -6.13
CA ALA A 101 -4.56 -19.02 -5.27
C ALA A 101 -3.57 -18.11 -6.01
N VAL A 102 -2.62 -18.71 -6.74
CA VAL A 102 -1.64 -17.99 -7.56
C VAL A 102 -2.31 -17.26 -8.74
N ALA A 103 -3.20 -17.92 -9.49
CA ALA A 103 -3.94 -17.31 -10.60
C ALA A 103 -4.80 -16.12 -10.16
N HIS A 104 -5.45 -16.19 -8.99
CA HIS A 104 -6.17 -15.04 -8.43
C HIS A 104 -5.24 -13.86 -8.13
N MET A 105 -4.00 -14.10 -7.69
CA MET A 105 -3.01 -13.03 -7.51
C MET A 105 -2.58 -12.41 -8.85
N GLU A 106 -2.43 -13.20 -9.91
CA GLU A 106 -2.14 -12.69 -11.25
C GLU A 106 -3.27 -11.79 -11.78
N GLU A 107 -4.54 -12.23 -11.64
CA GLU A 107 -5.71 -11.41 -11.96
C GLU A 107 -5.73 -10.08 -11.19
N ASP A 108 -5.47 -10.14 -9.87
CA ASP A 108 -5.43 -8.96 -9.01
C ASP A 108 -4.29 -8.01 -9.40
N PHE A 109 -3.14 -8.53 -9.84
CA PHE A 109 -2.04 -7.72 -10.37
C PHE A 109 -2.45 -7.03 -11.68
N ILE A 110 -3.11 -7.72 -12.61
CA ILE A 110 -3.59 -7.15 -13.88
C ILE A 110 -4.59 -6.01 -13.62
N LYS A 111 -5.55 -6.24 -12.71
CA LYS A 111 -6.62 -5.28 -12.38
C LYS A 111 -6.12 -4.06 -11.62
N ASN A 112 -5.27 -4.24 -10.60
CA ASN A 112 -4.94 -3.19 -9.63
C ASN A 112 -3.59 -2.49 -9.86
N LEU A 113 -2.64 -3.08 -10.60
CA LEU A 113 -1.26 -2.59 -10.70
C LEU A 113 -0.88 -2.02 -12.07
N SER A 114 -1.85 -1.69 -12.91
CA SER A 114 -1.58 -1.17 -14.26
C SER A 114 -1.11 0.30 -14.26
N LEU A 115 0.18 0.53 -14.52
CA LEU A 115 0.76 1.87 -14.78
C LEU A 115 0.18 2.56 -16.03
N ARG A 116 -0.36 1.77 -16.97
CA ARG A 116 -0.75 2.21 -18.32
C ARG A 116 -2.27 2.37 -18.47
N SER A 117 -3.01 2.17 -17.38
CA SER A 117 -4.47 2.13 -17.29
C SER A 117 -5.17 3.32 -17.92
N THR A 118 -4.56 4.50 -17.95
CA THR A 118 -5.21 5.73 -18.45
C THR A 118 -5.85 5.62 -19.83
N THR A 119 -5.36 4.79 -20.76
CA THR A 119 -6.06 4.61 -22.05
C THR A 119 -7.28 3.68 -21.92
N GLY A 120 -7.12 2.47 -21.36
CA GLY A 120 -8.23 1.52 -21.19
C GLY A 120 -9.32 2.01 -20.22
N SER A 121 -8.92 2.74 -19.16
CA SER A 121 -9.88 3.39 -18.26
C SER A 121 -10.69 4.46 -18.97
N ILE A 122 -10.07 5.25 -19.87
CA ILE A 122 -10.78 6.25 -20.70
C ILE A 122 -11.73 5.56 -21.70
N GLU A 123 -11.32 4.47 -22.35
CA GLU A 123 -12.16 3.66 -23.23
C GLU A 123 -13.45 3.19 -22.53
N SER A 124 -13.32 2.74 -21.27
CA SER A 124 -14.42 2.23 -20.44
C SER A 124 -15.35 3.29 -19.81
N VAL A 125 -15.10 4.59 -20.00
CA VAL A 125 -15.93 5.64 -19.37
C VAL A 125 -17.36 5.60 -19.92
N PRO A 126 -18.40 5.45 -19.07
CA PRO A 126 -19.79 5.50 -19.50
C PRO A 126 -20.21 6.94 -19.80
N ILE A 127 -20.90 7.12 -20.93
CA ILE A 127 -21.39 8.39 -21.43
C ILE A 127 -22.88 8.26 -21.68
N SER A 128 -23.68 9.02 -20.93
CA SER A 128 -25.12 9.11 -21.15
C SER A 128 -25.40 10.04 -22.34
N LEU A 129 -25.84 9.47 -23.47
CA LEU A 129 -26.26 10.19 -24.66
C LEU A 129 -27.74 9.88 -24.94
N ASN A 130 -28.57 10.92 -25.06
CA ASN A 130 -30.01 10.78 -25.41
C ASN A 130 -30.78 9.76 -24.54
N GLY A 131 -30.45 9.66 -23.25
CA GLY A 131 -31.09 8.74 -22.30
C GLY A 131 -30.59 7.29 -22.33
N LYS A 132 -29.56 6.98 -23.13
CA LYS A 132 -28.87 5.67 -23.14
C LYS A 132 -27.43 5.84 -22.68
N GLU A 133 -26.89 4.82 -22.01
CA GLU A 133 -25.48 4.75 -21.67
C GLU A 133 -24.69 4.03 -22.77
N HIS A 134 -23.57 4.61 -23.16
CA HIS A 134 -22.64 4.10 -24.16
C HIS A 134 -21.21 4.22 -23.62
N THR A 135 -20.31 3.33 -24.02
CA THR A 135 -18.88 3.51 -23.72
C THR A 135 -18.25 4.57 -24.62
N LEU A 136 -17.19 5.25 -24.16
CA LEU A 136 -16.47 6.22 -25.00
C LEU A 136 -15.87 5.56 -26.26
N GLN A 137 -15.48 4.28 -26.17
CA GLN A 137 -14.97 3.48 -27.29
C GLN A 137 -16.00 3.28 -28.42
N GLU A 138 -17.30 3.22 -28.13
CA GLU A 138 -18.36 3.13 -29.14
C GLU A 138 -18.56 4.45 -29.90
N LEU A 139 -18.41 5.58 -29.20
CA LEU A 139 -18.75 6.91 -29.71
C LEU A 139 -17.59 7.62 -30.40
N ALA A 140 -16.34 7.20 -30.16
CA ALA A 140 -15.15 7.89 -30.64
C ALA A 140 -13.94 6.97 -30.84
N GLN A 141 -13.08 7.33 -31.79
CA GLN A 141 -11.80 6.65 -31.99
C GLN A 141 -10.75 7.22 -31.03
N ILE A 142 -10.18 6.37 -30.17
CA ILE A 142 -9.17 6.76 -29.17
C ILE A 142 -7.78 6.42 -29.71
N VAL A 143 -6.90 7.43 -29.80
CA VAL A 143 -5.55 7.30 -30.34
C VAL A 143 -4.53 7.95 -29.41
N ARG A 144 -3.48 7.22 -29.03
CA ARG A 144 -2.39 7.76 -28.20
C ARG A 144 -1.36 8.48 -29.08
N LYS A 145 -1.49 9.79 -29.26
CA LYS A 145 -0.53 10.63 -30.01
C LYS A 145 0.83 10.77 -29.30
N ASN A 146 0.82 10.91 -27.98
CA ASN A 146 2.03 11.05 -27.16
C ASN A 146 1.85 10.29 -25.83
N PRO A 147 2.94 9.90 -25.13
CA PRO A 147 2.83 9.26 -23.81
C PRO A 147 2.15 10.15 -22.75
N LYS A 148 2.06 11.46 -22.99
CA LYS A 148 1.39 12.45 -22.14
C LYS A 148 0.04 12.93 -22.70
N THR A 149 -0.38 12.47 -23.88
CA THR A 149 -1.57 13.03 -24.56
C THR A 149 -2.29 11.95 -25.35
N ILE A 150 -3.52 11.66 -24.95
CA ILE A 150 -4.48 10.89 -25.74
C ILE A 150 -5.28 11.88 -26.60
N VAL A 151 -5.63 11.43 -27.80
CA VAL A 151 -6.49 12.13 -28.74
C VAL A 151 -7.73 11.28 -28.93
N VAL A 152 -8.92 11.88 -28.81
CA VAL A 152 -10.19 11.19 -28.98
C VAL A 152 -10.97 11.88 -30.10
N ASN A 153 -11.21 11.17 -31.20
CA ASN A 153 -11.80 11.70 -32.42
C ASN A 153 -13.30 11.36 -32.47
N PHE A 154 -14.16 12.38 -32.40
CA PHE A 154 -15.63 12.24 -32.45
C PHE A 154 -16.19 12.46 -33.85
N ALA A 155 -15.46 12.10 -34.91
CA ALA A 155 -15.84 12.37 -36.30
C ALA A 155 -17.23 11.78 -36.67
N THR A 156 -17.60 10.64 -36.08
CA THR A 156 -18.89 9.96 -36.29
C THR A 156 -20.04 10.61 -35.52
N PHE A 157 -19.77 11.17 -34.33
CA PHE A 157 -20.79 11.65 -33.38
C PHE A 157 -20.37 12.95 -32.67
N PRO A 158 -20.28 14.09 -33.37
CA PRO A 158 -19.88 15.37 -32.78
C PRO A 158 -20.80 15.85 -31.64
N GLN A 159 -22.08 15.43 -31.65
CA GLN A 159 -23.04 15.69 -30.57
C GLN A 159 -22.68 15.02 -29.23
N ALA A 160 -21.80 14.02 -29.22
CA ALA A 160 -21.39 13.32 -28.00
C ALA A 160 -20.30 14.07 -27.21
N ILE A 161 -19.57 15.01 -27.82
CA ILE A 161 -18.48 15.77 -27.20
C ILE A 161 -18.87 16.43 -25.85
N PRO A 162 -19.98 17.18 -25.72
CA PRO A 162 -20.36 17.78 -24.44
C PRO A 162 -20.78 16.77 -23.37
N ALA A 163 -21.25 15.58 -23.75
CA ALA A 163 -21.53 14.48 -22.82
C ALA A 163 -20.22 13.83 -22.35
N ALA A 164 -19.29 13.57 -23.28
CA ALA A 164 -17.96 13.03 -23.00
C ALA A 164 -17.14 13.94 -22.07
N LEU A 165 -17.14 15.26 -22.31
CA LEU A 165 -16.50 16.25 -21.42
C LEU A 165 -17.02 16.14 -19.98
N LYS A 166 -18.35 16.04 -19.80
CA LYS A 166 -18.96 15.89 -18.47
C LYS A 166 -18.64 14.54 -17.83
N ALA A 167 -18.64 13.45 -18.60
CA ALA A 167 -18.32 12.11 -18.12
C ALA A 167 -16.85 12.00 -17.68
N LEU A 168 -15.91 12.51 -18.49
CA LEU A 168 -14.48 12.52 -18.16
C LEU A 168 -14.20 13.33 -16.88
N SER A 169 -14.83 14.50 -16.71
CA SER A 169 -14.69 15.28 -15.47
C SER A 169 -15.32 14.58 -14.25
N LYS A 170 -16.40 13.81 -14.43
CA LYS A 170 -17.04 13.03 -13.35
C LYS A 170 -16.30 11.73 -13.00
N SER A 171 -15.48 11.20 -13.90
CA SER A 171 -14.78 9.91 -13.75
C SER A 171 -13.79 9.83 -12.58
N GLY A 172 -13.51 10.94 -11.89
CA GLY A 172 -12.53 11.01 -10.80
C GLY A 172 -11.06 10.96 -11.25
N MET A 173 -10.79 10.84 -12.56
CA MET A 173 -9.43 10.73 -13.09
C MET A 173 -8.63 12.06 -13.07
N ASN A 174 -9.24 13.19 -12.68
CA ASN A 174 -8.63 14.53 -12.60
C ASN A 174 -7.91 14.96 -13.90
N LEU A 175 -8.51 14.62 -15.04
CA LEU A 175 -8.00 15.00 -16.38
C LEU A 175 -8.64 16.31 -16.82
N ASN A 176 -7.89 17.14 -17.54
CA ASN A 176 -8.40 18.41 -18.11
C ASN A 176 -8.50 18.32 -19.65
N PRO A 177 -9.57 17.72 -20.21
CA PRO A 177 -9.73 17.57 -21.65
C PRO A 177 -9.93 18.91 -22.36
N GLN A 178 -9.20 19.12 -23.46
CA GLN A 178 -9.33 20.30 -24.33
C GLN A 178 -10.01 19.91 -25.64
N GLN A 179 -11.05 20.65 -26.05
CA GLN A 179 -11.74 20.44 -27.33
C GLN A 179 -11.08 21.27 -28.43
N ASP A 180 -10.90 20.65 -29.60
CA ASP A 180 -10.47 21.29 -30.85
C ASP A 180 -11.36 20.75 -32.00
N GLY A 181 -12.38 21.51 -32.38
CA GLY A 181 -13.40 21.09 -33.33
C GLY A 181 -14.11 19.78 -32.94
N THR A 182 -13.88 18.73 -33.72
CA THR A 182 -14.39 17.36 -33.52
C THR A 182 -13.44 16.44 -32.74
N THR A 183 -12.29 16.97 -32.28
CA THR A 183 -11.22 16.23 -31.61
C THR A 183 -11.08 16.68 -30.15
N LEU A 184 -10.74 15.76 -29.26
CA LEU A 184 -10.51 16.02 -27.85
C LEU A 184 -9.08 15.62 -27.45
N PHE A 185 -8.30 16.57 -26.96
CA PHE A 185 -6.96 16.35 -26.43
C PHE A 185 -7.03 16.15 -24.91
N ILE A 186 -6.66 14.96 -24.44
CA ILE A 186 -6.65 14.60 -23.03
C ILE A 186 -5.19 14.56 -22.53
N PRO A 187 -4.73 15.56 -21.78
CA PRO A 187 -3.41 15.53 -21.14
C PRO A 187 -3.42 14.55 -19.96
N ILE A 188 -2.55 13.54 -20.01
CA ILE A 188 -2.34 12.59 -18.92
C ILE A 188 -1.31 13.19 -17.94
N PRO A 189 -1.63 13.32 -16.64
CA PRO A 189 -0.63 13.67 -15.63
C PRO A 189 0.44 12.57 -15.54
N LYS A 190 1.71 12.96 -15.34
CA LYS A 190 2.79 11.98 -15.15
C LYS A 190 2.54 11.21 -13.86
N VAL A 191 2.68 9.87 -13.90
CA VAL A 191 2.79 9.07 -12.67
C VAL A 191 3.98 9.55 -11.83
N THR A 192 3.71 9.98 -10.60
CA THR A 192 4.74 10.44 -9.66
C THR A 192 5.49 9.25 -9.08
N LYS A 193 6.69 9.49 -8.50
CA LYS A 193 7.44 8.44 -7.78
C LYS A 193 6.62 7.88 -6.62
N GLU A 194 5.98 8.76 -5.84
CA GLU A 194 5.07 8.42 -4.74
C GLU A 194 3.97 7.45 -5.20
N HIS A 195 3.35 7.68 -6.36
CA HIS A 195 2.32 6.79 -6.88
C HIS A 195 2.88 5.41 -7.29
N ARG A 196 4.07 5.36 -7.90
CA ARG A 196 4.76 4.08 -8.18
C ARG A 196 5.08 3.30 -6.90
N GLU A 197 5.53 4.00 -5.86
CA GLU A 197 5.78 3.40 -4.54
C GLU A 197 4.49 2.91 -3.87
N GLN A 198 3.38 3.63 -4.01
CA GLN A 198 2.06 3.18 -3.55
C GLN A 198 1.63 1.90 -4.27
N LEU A 199 1.77 1.83 -5.60
CA LEU A 199 1.47 0.60 -6.36
C LEU A 199 2.38 -0.57 -5.94
N ALA A 200 3.69 -0.33 -5.72
CA ALA A 200 4.60 -1.36 -5.24
C ALA A 200 4.26 -1.86 -3.82
N LYS A 201 3.75 -0.98 -2.93
CA LYS A 201 3.20 -1.34 -1.62
C LYS A 201 1.91 -2.16 -1.75
N ASN A 202 1.00 -1.78 -2.64
CA ASN A 202 -0.23 -2.53 -2.92
C ASN A 202 0.06 -3.93 -3.47
N ALA A 203 1.04 -4.06 -4.37
CA ALA A 203 1.51 -5.36 -4.88
C ALA A 203 1.96 -6.29 -3.75
N LYS A 204 2.67 -5.75 -2.75
CA LYS A 204 3.09 -6.50 -1.56
C LYS A 204 1.91 -6.93 -0.68
N GLN A 205 0.87 -6.10 -0.55
CA GLN A 205 -0.34 -6.46 0.18
C GLN A 205 -1.12 -7.60 -0.50
N LEU A 206 -1.24 -7.56 -1.83
CA LEU A 206 -1.88 -8.63 -2.62
C LEU A 206 -1.12 -9.96 -2.50
N PHE A 207 0.22 -9.93 -2.58
CA PHE A 207 1.04 -11.11 -2.33
C PHE A 207 0.86 -11.69 -0.92
N VAL A 208 0.74 -10.85 0.12
CA VAL A 208 0.46 -11.34 1.49
C VAL A 208 -0.87 -12.11 1.52
N LYS A 209 -1.95 -11.58 0.90
CA LYS A 209 -3.23 -12.30 0.78
C LYS A 209 -3.11 -13.63 0.04
N CYS A 210 -2.34 -13.68 -1.05
CA CYS A 210 -2.06 -14.92 -1.79
C CYS A 210 -1.33 -15.94 -0.91
N LYS A 211 -0.26 -15.51 -0.23
CA LYS A 211 0.53 -16.35 0.67
C LYS A 211 -0.33 -16.89 1.82
N ASP A 212 -1.18 -16.06 2.41
CA ASP A 212 -2.08 -16.48 3.49
C ASP A 212 -3.14 -17.48 2.97
N SER A 213 -3.66 -17.28 1.75
CA SER A 213 -4.54 -18.24 1.07
C SER A 213 -3.86 -19.60 0.81
N VAL A 214 -2.59 -19.60 0.38
CA VAL A 214 -1.77 -20.81 0.24
C VAL A 214 -1.56 -21.50 1.59
N ARG A 215 -1.27 -20.74 2.66
CA ARG A 215 -1.14 -21.27 4.03
C ARG A 215 -2.44 -21.87 4.54
N ASP A 216 -3.59 -21.31 4.19
CA ASP A 216 -4.90 -21.88 4.53
C ASP A 216 -5.18 -23.20 3.80
N VAL A 217 -4.81 -23.31 2.51
CA VAL A 217 -4.89 -24.57 1.76
C VAL A 217 -3.95 -25.61 2.39
N GLN A 218 -2.70 -25.26 2.64
CA GLN A 218 -1.71 -26.11 3.33
C GLN A 218 -2.25 -26.62 4.68
N ASN A 219 -2.76 -25.72 5.52
CA ASN A 219 -3.30 -26.04 6.84
C ASN A 219 -4.53 -26.96 6.77
N LYS A 220 -5.38 -26.83 5.73
CA LYS A 220 -6.52 -27.74 5.51
C LYS A 220 -6.05 -29.16 5.20
N TYR A 221 -5.11 -29.33 4.28
CA TYR A 221 -4.59 -30.65 3.91
C TYR A 221 -3.77 -31.30 5.04
N VAL A 222 -2.93 -30.55 5.76
CA VAL A 222 -2.23 -31.06 6.98
C VAL A 222 -3.22 -31.54 8.04
N LYS A 223 -4.33 -30.81 8.26
CA LYS A 223 -5.41 -31.25 9.17
C LYS A 223 -6.18 -32.48 8.66
N GLN A 224 -6.22 -32.73 7.35
CA GLN A 224 -6.83 -33.95 6.79
C GLN A 224 -5.95 -35.17 7.04
N VAL A 225 -4.62 -35.06 6.83
CA VAL A 225 -3.66 -36.13 7.14
C VAL A 225 -3.75 -36.52 8.62
N LYS A 226 -3.74 -35.54 9.54
CA LYS A 226 -3.86 -35.76 11.00
C LYS A 226 -5.19 -36.35 11.48
N ARG A 227 -6.19 -36.49 10.60
CA ARG A 227 -7.49 -37.11 10.91
C ARG A 227 -7.62 -38.53 10.39
N GLN A 228 -6.58 -39.07 9.74
CA GLN A 228 -6.59 -40.45 9.25
C GLN A 228 -5.94 -41.38 10.28
N ASP A 229 -6.75 -41.95 11.17
CA ASP A 229 -6.30 -42.86 12.24
C ASP A 229 -5.75 -44.22 11.74
N LYS A 230 -5.67 -44.43 10.41
CA LYS A 230 -5.28 -45.69 9.76
C LYS A 230 -3.84 -45.70 9.23
N VAL A 231 -3.06 -44.67 9.54
CA VAL A 231 -1.75 -44.41 8.92
C VAL A 231 -0.64 -44.47 9.97
N SER A 232 0.54 -44.99 9.61
CA SER A 232 1.72 -44.90 10.46
C SER A 232 2.12 -43.44 10.71
N GLU A 233 2.50 -43.11 11.94
CA GLU A 233 2.90 -41.74 12.33
C GLU A 233 4.06 -41.21 11.48
N ASP A 234 5.03 -42.07 11.13
CA ASP A 234 6.15 -41.72 10.26
C ASP A 234 5.70 -41.34 8.84
N LEU A 235 4.74 -42.08 8.27
CA LEU A 235 4.19 -41.79 6.94
C LEU A 235 3.38 -40.49 6.95
N ALA A 236 2.53 -40.28 7.97
CA ALA A 236 1.79 -39.04 8.14
C ALA A 236 2.74 -37.83 8.25
N ARG A 237 3.81 -37.96 9.04
CA ARG A 237 4.83 -36.91 9.22
C ARG A 237 5.67 -36.65 7.97
N ASN A 238 5.91 -37.65 7.14
CA ASN A 238 6.56 -37.46 5.83
C ASN A 238 5.63 -36.73 4.86
N VAL A 239 4.37 -37.14 4.74
CA VAL A 239 3.38 -36.48 3.88
C VAL A 239 3.10 -35.04 4.32
N GLU A 240 3.12 -34.73 5.62
CA GLU A 240 3.08 -33.35 6.10
C GLU A 240 4.25 -32.50 5.57
N GLN A 241 5.48 -33.02 5.61
CA GLN A 241 6.66 -32.33 5.07
C GLN A 241 6.58 -32.16 3.56
N GLN A 242 6.08 -33.17 2.84
CA GLN A 242 5.84 -33.11 1.39
C GLN A 242 4.81 -32.01 1.03
N ILE A 243 3.69 -31.91 1.77
CA ILE A 243 2.67 -30.87 1.60
C ILE A 243 3.24 -29.47 1.87
N VAL A 244 4.07 -29.33 2.92
CA VAL A 244 4.76 -28.06 3.23
C VAL A 244 5.71 -27.67 2.07
N ALA A 245 6.52 -28.62 1.58
CA ALA A 245 7.45 -28.38 0.49
C ALA A 245 6.75 -27.97 -0.82
N LEU A 246 5.62 -28.61 -1.16
CA LEU A 246 4.77 -28.19 -2.29
C LEU A 246 4.26 -26.76 -2.11
N ALA A 247 3.70 -26.42 -0.93
CA ALA A 247 3.18 -25.08 -0.67
C ALA A 247 4.27 -24.00 -0.74
N ASP A 248 5.46 -24.27 -0.21
CA ASP A 248 6.59 -23.35 -0.25
C ASP A 248 7.13 -23.14 -1.68
N GLN A 249 7.00 -24.11 -2.61
CA GLN A 249 7.31 -23.90 -4.03
C GLN A 249 6.38 -22.89 -4.70
N PHE A 250 5.06 -23.00 -4.50
CA PHE A 250 4.10 -22.03 -5.04
C PHE A 250 4.25 -20.64 -4.39
N ILE A 251 4.68 -20.56 -3.14
CA ILE A 251 5.04 -19.27 -2.51
C ILE A 251 6.28 -18.66 -3.20
N ALA A 252 7.31 -19.45 -3.49
CA ALA A 252 8.50 -18.96 -4.19
C ALA A 252 8.21 -18.51 -5.63
N GLU A 253 7.28 -19.17 -6.33
CA GLU A 253 6.77 -18.74 -7.63
C GLU A 253 6.03 -17.39 -7.51
N ALA A 254 5.13 -17.25 -6.53
CA ALA A 254 4.44 -15.99 -6.24
C ALA A 254 5.40 -14.85 -5.84
N GLU A 255 6.47 -15.14 -5.10
CA GLU A 255 7.54 -14.17 -4.82
C GLU A 255 8.30 -13.76 -6.09
N SER A 256 8.60 -14.69 -7.00
CA SER A 256 9.20 -14.37 -8.30
C SER A 256 8.32 -13.40 -9.10
N MET A 257 7.01 -13.62 -9.13
CA MET A 257 6.06 -12.73 -9.80
C MET A 257 5.94 -11.36 -9.15
N LEU A 258 5.89 -11.29 -7.82
CA LEU A 258 5.95 -10.01 -7.09
C LEU A 258 7.21 -9.24 -7.45
N ASN A 259 8.38 -9.89 -7.46
CA ASN A 259 9.65 -9.21 -7.74
C ASN A 259 9.71 -8.66 -9.17
N LYS A 260 9.26 -9.46 -10.16
CA LYS A 260 9.11 -9.03 -11.56
C LYS A 260 8.19 -7.80 -11.66
N LYS A 261 7.03 -7.83 -10.99
CA LYS A 261 6.06 -6.71 -10.99
C LYS A 261 6.56 -5.49 -10.24
N GLN A 262 7.26 -5.62 -9.12
CA GLN A 262 7.83 -4.47 -8.41
C GLN A 262 8.94 -3.78 -9.22
N THR A 263 9.76 -4.55 -9.93
CA THR A 263 10.75 -4.05 -10.90
C THR A 263 10.08 -3.26 -12.03
N GLU A 264 9.03 -3.80 -12.63
CA GLU A 264 8.22 -3.12 -13.66
C GLU A 264 7.58 -1.82 -13.14
N LEU A 265 7.06 -1.83 -11.91
CA LEU A 265 6.36 -0.69 -11.29
C LEU A 265 7.28 0.48 -10.93
N LEU A 266 8.42 0.18 -10.30
CA LEU A 266 9.40 1.19 -9.90
C LEU A 266 10.15 1.72 -11.13
N GLY A 267 10.41 0.84 -12.09
CA GLY A 267 11.20 1.10 -13.28
C GLY A 267 12.68 1.07 -12.95
N ASP A 268 13.27 -0.12 -13.04
CA ASP A 268 14.72 -0.21 -13.26
C ASP A 268 15.07 0.57 -14.53
N LYS A 269 16.16 1.35 -14.44
CA LYS A 269 16.42 2.56 -15.25
C LYS A 269 16.55 2.33 -16.75
#